data_AF-A0A9P5XWS0-F1
#
_entry.id   AF-A0A9P5XWS0-F1
#
_cell.length_a   1.000
_cell.length_b   1.000
_cell.length_c   1.000
_cell.angle_alpha   90.00
_cell.angle_beta   90.00
_cell.angle_gamma   90.00
#
_symmetry.space_group_name_H-M   'P 1'
#
loop_
_entity.id
_entity.type
_entity.pdbx_description
1 polymer ?
#
loop_
_entity_poly.entity_id
_entity_poly.type
_entity_poly.pdbx_seq_one_letter_code
_entity_poly.pdbx_strand_id
1 'polypeptide(L)'
;MTKNPSEGWTHQKGGARMRNGQLPNGETQELYFDDNHPSMPGWFKGMECIIKERGLWPLSGLLAQCEGFKCEPGCTNCCCRRLLFSQPDFVAQKSQLEEFVTSRGHICDFYPKYHCELNFIEQY
;
A
#
# COMPACT_ATOMS: atom_id res chain seq x y z
N MET A 1 -19.09 -1.97 -0.84
CA MET A 1 -19.98 -1.46 0.24
C MET A 1 -19.54 -2.05 1.57
N THR A 2 -19.04 -1.22 2.49
CA THR A 2 -18.76 -1.63 3.87
C THR A 2 -20.09 -1.86 4.58
N LYS A 3 -20.33 -3.10 4.99
CA LYS A 3 -21.50 -3.46 5.80
C LYS A 3 -21.22 -2.94 7.21
N ASN A 4 -21.92 -1.88 7.63
CA ASN A 4 -21.88 -1.25 8.96
C ASN A 4 -20.67 -0.32 9.22
N PRO A 5 -20.72 0.95 8.76
CA PRO A 5 -19.77 1.95 9.21
C PRO A 5 -19.87 2.14 10.73
N SER A 6 -18.72 2.25 11.39
CA SER A 6 -18.56 2.54 12.82
C SER A 6 -17.68 3.76 13.02
N GLU A 7 -18.16 4.70 13.80
CA GLU A 7 -17.42 5.92 14.11
C GLU A 7 -16.08 5.58 14.79
N GLY A 8 -14.97 6.08 14.23
CA GLY A 8 -13.63 5.84 14.77
C GLY A 8 -13.03 4.46 14.49
N TRP A 9 -13.55 3.66 13.55
CA TRP A 9 -12.85 2.46 13.10
C TRP A 9 -11.49 2.81 12.51
N THR A 10 -10.48 2.20 13.06
CA THR A 10 -9.13 2.17 12.54
C THR A 10 -8.63 0.75 12.69
N HIS A 11 -7.79 0.30 11.77
CA HIS A 11 -7.14 -1.01 11.88
C HIS A 11 -6.35 -1.13 13.20
N GLN A 12 -5.81 -0.02 13.71
CA GLN A 12 -5.14 0.06 15.01
C GLN A 12 -5.44 1.40 15.69
N LYS A 13 -6.08 1.37 16.86
CA LYS A 13 -6.38 2.59 17.63
C LYS A 13 -5.07 3.23 18.11
N GLY A 14 -4.78 4.44 17.64
CA GLY A 14 -3.51 5.13 17.90
C GLY A 14 -2.33 4.63 17.09
N GLY A 15 -2.54 3.70 16.14
CA GLY A 15 -1.51 3.27 15.19
C GLY A 15 -1.18 4.35 14.17
N ALA A 16 0.04 4.30 13.63
CA ALA A 16 0.45 5.20 12.55
C ALA A 16 -0.43 5.00 11.31
N ARG A 17 -0.88 6.10 10.69
CA ARG A 17 -1.53 6.06 9.38
C ARG A 17 -0.50 5.68 8.32
N MET A 18 -0.96 4.99 7.28
CA MET A 18 -0.15 4.83 6.07
C MET A 18 0.16 6.20 5.48
N ARG A 19 1.37 6.35 4.92
CA ARG A 19 1.72 7.54 4.13
C ARG A 19 0.78 7.66 2.95
N ASN A 20 0.49 8.90 2.57
CA ASN A 20 -0.26 9.20 1.37
C ASN A 20 0.43 8.66 0.10
N GLY A 21 -0.39 8.28 -0.87
CA GLY A 21 0.10 7.91 -2.19
C GLY A 21 0.40 9.15 -3.04
N GLN A 22 0.89 8.90 -4.25
CA GLN A 22 1.10 9.94 -5.25
C GLN A 22 0.40 9.55 -6.56
N LEU A 23 -0.38 10.48 -7.11
CA LEU A 23 -1.01 10.32 -8.41
C LEU A 23 0.03 10.54 -9.53
N PRO A 24 -0.23 10.03 -10.76
CA PRO A 24 0.70 10.21 -11.89
C PRO A 24 1.00 11.67 -12.26
N ASN A 25 0.11 12.61 -11.89
CA ASN A 25 0.31 14.05 -12.08
C ASN A 25 1.16 14.70 -10.98
N GLY A 26 1.63 13.92 -9.99
CA GLY A 26 2.43 14.39 -8.86
C GLY A 26 1.62 14.82 -7.63
N GLU A 27 0.28 14.91 -7.75
CA GLU A 27 -0.59 15.28 -6.63
C GLU A 27 -0.62 14.20 -5.57
N THR A 28 -0.80 14.63 -4.31
CA THR A 28 -0.94 13.73 -3.17
C THR A 28 -2.29 13.02 -3.21
N GLN A 29 -2.29 11.70 -3.02
CA GLN A 29 -3.50 10.91 -2.82
C GLN A 29 -3.67 10.55 -1.34
N GLU A 30 -4.67 11.17 -0.70
CA GLU A 30 -5.10 10.77 0.65
C GLU A 30 -5.66 9.35 0.63
N LEU A 31 -5.12 8.46 1.47
CA LEU A 31 -5.58 7.07 1.58
C LEU A 31 -6.68 6.87 2.62
N TYR A 32 -6.94 7.91 3.42
CA TYR A 32 -7.96 7.95 4.44
C TYR A 32 -9.00 9.01 4.08
N PHE A 33 -10.24 8.83 4.52
CA PHE A 33 -11.25 9.88 4.48
C PHE A 33 -10.91 10.96 5.50
N ASP A 34 -11.32 12.19 5.22
CA ASP A 34 -11.19 13.31 6.16
C ASP A 34 -11.87 12.99 7.50
N ASP A 35 -11.37 13.57 8.58
CA ASP A 35 -11.97 13.40 9.91
C ASP A 35 -13.37 14.04 10.01
N ASN A 36 -13.74 14.89 9.05
CA ASN A 36 -15.07 15.48 8.91
C ASN A 36 -15.98 14.69 7.93
N HIS A 37 -15.55 13.52 7.44
CA HIS A 37 -16.33 12.75 6.47
C HIS A 37 -17.66 12.27 7.08
N PRO A 38 -18.81 12.49 6.41
CA PRO A 38 -20.13 12.39 7.04
C PRO A 38 -20.51 10.98 7.53
N SER A 39 -19.90 9.93 6.97
CA SER A 39 -20.25 8.55 7.31
C SER A 39 -19.07 7.69 7.76
N MET A 40 -17.84 8.13 7.52
CA MET A 40 -16.62 7.32 7.68
C MET A 40 -15.41 8.20 8.03
N PRO A 41 -15.50 9.03 9.09
CA PRO A 41 -14.44 9.97 9.43
C PRO A 41 -13.13 9.25 9.77
N GLY A 42 -12.04 9.61 9.10
CA GLY A 42 -10.71 9.05 9.34
C GLY A 42 -10.51 7.58 8.91
N TRP A 43 -11.49 6.97 8.25
CA TRP A 43 -11.43 5.58 7.80
C TRP A 43 -10.46 5.42 6.63
N PHE A 44 -9.80 4.26 6.54
CA PHE A 44 -9.07 3.91 5.34
C PHE A 44 -10.03 3.69 4.17
N LYS A 45 -9.79 4.35 3.04
CA LYS A 45 -10.68 4.34 1.86
C LYS A 45 -10.86 2.93 1.26
N GLY A 46 -9.83 2.09 1.38
CA GLY A 46 -9.82 0.76 0.77
C GLY A 46 -9.44 0.80 -0.71
N MET A 47 -9.04 -0.36 -1.23
CA MET A 47 -8.45 -0.46 -2.57
C MET A 47 -9.42 -0.02 -3.68
N GLU A 48 -10.71 -0.36 -3.59
CA GLU A 48 -11.69 0.01 -4.61
C GLU A 48 -11.83 1.52 -4.76
N CYS A 49 -11.99 2.26 -3.67
CA CYS A 49 -12.09 3.72 -3.69
C CYS A 49 -10.81 4.36 -4.25
N ILE A 50 -9.65 3.91 -3.78
CA ILE A 50 -8.34 4.41 -4.24
C ILE A 50 -8.16 4.18 -5.75
N ILE A 51 -8.58 3.04 -6.28
CA ILE A 51 -8.50 2.71 -7.72
C ILE A 51 -9.49 3.55 -8.53
N LYS A 52 -10.69 3.78 -8.01
CA LYS A 52 -11.70 4.65 -8.65
C LYS A 52 -11.23 6.09 -8.74
N GLU A 53 -10.65 6.63 -7.66
CA GLU A 53 -10.04 7.97 -7.65
C GLU A 53 -8.91 8.11 -8.68
N ARG A 54 -8.16 7.03 -8.92
CA ARG A 54 -7.11 6.98 -9.95
C ARG A 54 -7.66 6.82 -11.38
N GLY A 55 -8.96 6.63 -11.57
CA GLY A 55 -9.56 6.38 -12.89
C GLY A 55 -9.20 5.01 -13.49
N LEU A 56 -8.77 4.05 -12.65
CA LEU A 56 -8.30 2.73 -13.08
C LEU A 56 -9.34 1.62 -12.84
N TRP A 57 -10.54 1.98 -12.40
CA TRP A 57 -11.58 1.01 -12.06
C TRP A 57 -12.29 0.50 -13.33
N PRO A 58 -12.23 -0.82 -13.62
CA PRO A 58 -12.86 -1.37 -14.82
C PRO A 58 -14.39 -1.44 -14.68
N LEU A 59 -15.10 -1.36 -15.80
CA LEU A 59 -16.58 -1.45 -15.86
C LEU A 59 -17.10 -2.80 -15.34
N SER A 60 -16.35 -3.88 -15.58
CA SER A 60 -16.66 -5.22 -15.08
C SER A 60 -16.51 -5.36 -13.56
N GLY A 61 -15.97 -4.35 -12.89
CA GLY A 61 -15.48 -4.46 -11.52
C GLY A 61 -14.22 -5.31 -11.43
N LEU A 62 -13.69 -5.42 -10.22
CA LEU A 62 -12.43 -6.10 -9.96
C LEU A 62 -12.51 -6.88 -8.64
N LEU A 63 -11.95 -8.09 -8.63
CA LEU A 63 -11.80 -8.87 -7.41
C LEU A 63 -10.80 -8.15 -6.47
N ALA A 64 -11.03 -8.21 -5.15
CA ALA A 64 -10.08 -7.64 -4.19
C ALA A 64 -8.69 -8.27 -4.32
N GLN A 65 -8.65 -9.59 -4.50
CA GLN A 65 -7.44 -10.38 -4.72
C GLN A 65 -7.76 -11.62 -5.57
N CYS A 66 -6.77 -12.15 -6.28
CA CYS A 66 -6.86 -13.47 -6.92
C CYS A 66 -6.87 -14.59 -5.87
N GLU A 67 -7.40 -15.74 -6.26
CA GLU A 67 -7.46 -16.93 -5.41
C GLU A 67 -6.06 -17.36 -4.94
N GLY A 68 -5.91 -17.59 -3.63
CA GLY A 68 -4.64 -17.98 -3.02
C GLY A 68 -3.49 -16.97 -3.19
N PHE A 69 -3.79 -15.70 -3.50
CA PHE A 69 -2.79 -14.67 -3.86
C PHE A 69 -1.95 -15.00 -5.10
N LYS A 70 -2.42 -15.93 -5.93
CA LYS A 70 -1.76 -16.35 -7.17
C LYS A 70 -2.32 -15.53 -8.33
N CYS A 71 -1.56 -14.52 -8.74
CA CYS A 71 -1.86 -13.76 -9.95
C CYS A 71 -1.15 -14.42 -11.13
N GLU A 72 -1.79 -14.45 -12.30
CA GLU A 72 -1.14 -14.90 -13.53
C GLU A 72 0.15 -14.10 -13.80
N PRO A 73 1.27 -14.75 -14.16
CA PRO A 73 2.52 -14.06 -14.47
C PRO A 73 2.33 -13.00 -15.56
N GLY A 74 2.90 -11.82 -15.36
CA GLY A 74 2.78 -10.69 -16.29
C GLY A 74 1.46 -9.92 -16.21
N CYS A 75 0.44 -10.43 -15.49
CA CYS A 75 -0.80 -9.69 -15.31
C CYS A 75 -0.64 -8.58 -14.27
N THR A 76 -1.00 -7.35 -14.64
CA THR A 76 -0.92 -6.16 -13.78
C THR A 76 -2.29 -5.69 -13.26
N ASN A 77 -3.40 -6.19 -13.82
CA ASN A 77 -4.74 -5.67 -13.55
C ASN A 77 -5.79 -6.76 -13.23
N CYS A 78 -5.36 -7.96 -12.80
CA CYS A 78 -6.27 -9.07 -12.47
C CYS A 78 -7.10 -8.88 -11.18
N CYS A 79 -6.60 -8.10 -10.23
CA CYS A 79 -7.27 -7.84 -8.95
C CYS A 79 -6.82 -6.49 -8.37
N CYS A 80 -7.59 -5.92 -7.44
CA CYS A 80 -7.31 -4.63 -6.83
C CYS A 80 -5.90 -4.57 -6.24
N ARG A 81 -5.51 -5.65 -5.52
CA ARG A 81 -4.18 -5.79 -4.95
C ARG A 81 -3.08 -5.69 -6.01
N ARG A 82 -3.19 -6.45 -7.10
CA ARG A 82 -2.15 -6.48 -8.15
C ARG A 82 -2.07 -5.15 -8.88
N LEU A 83 -3.23 -4.54 -9.18
CA LEU A 83 -3.32 -3.25 -9.84
C LEU A 83 -2.61 -2.16 -9.05
N LEU A 84 -2.91 -2.04 -7.74
CA LEU A 84 -2.23 -1.07 -6.87
C LEU A 84 -0.76 -1.40 -6.67
N PHE A 85 -0.41 -2.67 -6.49
CA PHE A 85 0.98 -3.10 -6.33
C PHE A 85 1.85 -2.74 -7.53
N SER A 86 1.27 -2.69 -8.74
CA SER A 86 1.97 -2.34 -9.97
C SER A 86 1.98 -0.83 -10.27
N GLN A 87 1.40 0.01 -9.42
CA GLN A 87 1.42 1.46 -9.60
C GLN A 87 2.82 2.04 -9.29
N PRO A 88 3.28 3.06 -10.02
CA PRO A 88 4.64 3.59 -9.89
C PRO A 88 5.00 4.07 -8.47
N ASP A 89 4.10 4.77 -7.80
CA ASP A 89 4.33 5.30 -6.44
C ASP A 89 4.44 4.18 -5.41
N PHE A 90 3.61 3.14 -5.52
CA PHE A 90 3.69 1.97 -4.64
C PHE A 90 4.94 1.13 -4.89
N VAL A 91 5.39 0.99 -6.14
CA VAL A 91 6.63 0.27 -6.49
C VAL A 91 7.87 1.05 -6.03
N ALA A 92 7.85 2.38 -6.17
CA ALA A 92 8.97 3.23 -5.80
C ALA A 92 9.03 3.54 -4.29
N GLN A 93 7.98 3.20 -3.53
CA GLN A 93 7.89 3.49 -2.11
C GLN A 93 8.98 2.77 -1.33
N LYS A 94 9.86 3.56 -0.69
CA LYS A 94 10.89 3.07 0.21
C LYS A 94 10.34 2.86 1.62
N SER A 95 10.96 1.96 2.37
CA SER A 95 10.62 1.80 3.78
C SER A 95 11.05 3.03 4.57
N GLN A 96 10.33 3.37 5.64
CA GLN A 96 10.71 4.49 6.52
C GLN A 96 12.12 4.29 7.11
N LEU A 97 12.51 3.03 7.37
CA LEU A 97 13.84 2.68 7.85
C LEU A 97 14.91 2.99 6.80
N GLU A 98 14.70 2.57 5.55
CA GLU A 98 15.62 2.84 4.44
C GLU A 98 15.81 4.34 4.24
N GLU A 99 14.72 5.11 4.21
CA GLU A 99 14.78 6.57 4.10
C GLU A 99 15.55 7.20 5.28
N PHE A 100 15.31 6.73 6.51
CA PHE A 100 16.01 7.23 7.68
C PHE A 100 17.52 6.96 7.59
N VAL A 101 17.92 5.73 7.27
CA VAL A 101 19.34 5.32 7.15
C VAL A 101 20.03 6.12 6.04
N THR A 102 19.41 6.20 4.87
CA THR A 102 19.96 6.95 3.72
C THR A 102 20.04 8.45 3.97
N SER A 103 19.08 9.04 4.68
CA SER A 103 19.12 10.46 5.08
C SER A 103 20.31 10.82 5.99
N ARG A 104 20.89 9.81 6.67
CA ARG A 104 22.09 9.95 7.50
C ARG A 104 23.40 9.70 6.73
N GLY A 105 23.31 9.45 5.43
CA GLY A 105 24.47 9.16 4.58
C GLY A 105 24.96 7.70 4.65
N HIS A 106 24.14 6.79 5.18
CA HIS A 106 24.46 5.36 5.24
C HIS A 106 23.79 4.57 4.12
N ILE A 107 24.36 3.41 3.80
CA ILE A 107 23.77 2.43 2.87
C ILE A 107 22.80 1.54 3.65
N CYS A 108 21.65 1.22 3.06
CA CYS A 108 20.64 0.33 3.64
C CYS A 108 20.40 -0.85 2.70
N ASP A 109 20.98 -2.00 3.05
CA ASP A 109 20.82 -3.24 2.30
C ASP A 109 19.89 -4.20 3.04
N PHE A 110 18.94 -4.78 2.31
CA PHE A 110 18.03 -5.80 2.84
C PHE A 110 18.45 -7.18 2.35
N TYR A 111 18.91 -8.03 3.27
CA TYR A 111 19.27 -9.41 2.95
C TYR A 111 18.03 -10.31 2.81
N PRO A 112 18.07 -11.31 1.91
CA PRO A 112 17.04 -12.33 1.84
C PRO A 112 16.82 -13.03 3.19
N LYS A 113 15.55 -13.23 3.55
CA LYS A 113 15.19 -13.93 4.78
C LYS A 113 15.64 -15.39 4.70
N TYR A 114 16.31 -15.89 5.75
CA TYR A 114 16.80 -17.28 5.88
C TYR A 114 18.00 -17.65 4.99
N HIS A 115 18.79 -16.66 4.59
CA HIS A 115 20.05 -16.87 3.89
C HIS A 115 21.21 -16.42 4.77
N CYS A 116 21.48 -17.16 5.85
CA CYS A 116 22.53 -16.84 6.83
C CYS A 116 23.92 -16.80 6.19
N GLU A 117 24.14 -17.58 5.13
CA GLU A 117 25.36 -17.60 4.34
C GLU A 117 25.70 -16.24 3.70
N LEU A 118 24.69 -15.38 3.51
CA LEU A 118 24.85 -14.03 2.95
C LEU A 118 25.01 -12.96 4.04
N ASN A 119 24.78 -13.30 5.31
CA ASN A 119 24.84 -12.35 6.42
C ASN A 119 26.26 -12.29 7.00
N PHE A 120 26.95 -11.15 6.82
CA PHE A 120 28.36 -11.00 7.22
C PHE A 120 28.60 -11.21 8.73
N ILE A 121 27.59 -10.97 9.58
CA ILE A 121 27.71 -11.19 11.03
C ILE A 121 27.53 -12.66 11.44
N GLU A 122 27.16 -13.55 10.51
CA GLU A 122 26.97 -14.99 10.76
C GLU A 122 28.06 -15.84 10.09
N GLN A 123 29.01 -15.22 9.39
CA GLN A 123 30.15 -15.88 8.73
C GLN A 123 31.36 -16.05 9.69
N TYR A 124 31.16 -16.75 10.81
CA TYR A 124 32.25 -17.11 11.75
C TYR A 124 32.82 -18.51 11.51
#